data_AF-A0A699ZUK5-F1
#
_entry.id   AF-A0A699ZUK5-F1
#
_cell.length_a   1.000
_cell.length_b   1.000
_cell.length_c   1.000
_cell.angle_alpha   90.00
_cell.angle_beta   90.00
_cell.angle_gamma   90.00
#
_symmetry.space_group_name_H-M   'P 1'
#
loop_
_entity.id
_entity.type
_entity.pdbx_description
1 polymer ?
#
loop_
_entity_poly.entity_id
_entity_poly.type
_entity_poly.pdbx_seq_one_letter_code
_entity_poly.pdbx_strand_id
1 'polypeptide(L)'
;MVLFFINVLWGRRVNQSLADSWASTFAQPGGLFDKNFSLLGTGDSGSVLMKEAGNCYKFYASGRRHVQGLLATLQLKARQDLLSRFWNLVNPGEDLVTFEAFMTEAAMPPMVLAVGTPRAIRALKNDQVDVATYTKRITPPKDLFPSWPVDRLHIMAEHSTLFTELFGEPKLQQALSPEGPHAKVLKYLR
;
A
#
# COMPACT_ATOMS: atom_id res chain seq x y z
N MET A 1 -3.48 -10.46 -35.46
CA MET A 1 -3.37 -11.54 -34.46
C MET A 1 -1.95 -11.75 -33.93
N VAL A 2 -0.93 -11.93 -34.78
CA VAL A 2 0.47 -12.17 -34.33
C VAL A 2 1.01 -11.06 -33.40
N LEU A 3 0.81 -9.79 -33.75
CA LEU A 3 1.23 -8.65 -32.91
C LEU A 3 0.54 -8.62 -31.54
N PHE A 4 -0.73 -9.07 -31.47
CA PHE A 4 -1.47 -9.18 -30.22
C PHE A 4 -0.84 -10.24 -29.32
N PHE A 5 -0.54 -11.42 -29.86
CA PHE A 5 0.13 -12.49 -29.11
C PHE A 5 1.51 -12.08 -28.60
N ILE A 6 2.32 -11.43 -29.44
CA ILE A 6 3.64 -10.93 -29.04
C ILE A 6 3.51 -9.93 -27.89
N ASN A 7 2.56 -8.99 -27.96
CA ASN A 7 2.35 -8.02 -26.88
C ASN A 7 1.89 -8.69 -25.58
N VAL A 8 0.96 -9.65 -25.65
CA VAL A 8 0.50 -10.39 -24.46
C VAL A 8 1.67 -11.11 -23.79
N LEU A 9 2.52 -11.79 -24.56
CA LEU A 9 3.69 -12.49 -24.03
C LEU A 9 4.71 -11.53 -23.44
N TRP A 10 5.01 -10.44 -24.14
CA TRP A 10 5.97 -9.43 -23.69
C TRP A 10 5.49 -8.72 -22.42
N GLY A 11 4.23 -8.27 -22.41
CA GLY A 11 3.62 -7.59 -21.26
C GLY A 11 3.61 -8.48 -20.02
N ARG A 12 3.30 -9.78 -20.17
CA ARG A 12 3.38 -10.75 -19.07
C ARG A 12 4.81 -10.91 -18.54
N ARG A 13 5.81 -10.98 -19.43
CA ARG A 13 7.23 -11.09 -19.03
C ARG A 13 7.72 -9.87 -18.27
N VAL A 14 7.35 -8.67 -18.72
CA VAL A 14 7.71 -7.41 -18.02
C VAL A 14 7.09 -7.36 -16.63
N ASN A 15 5.79 -7.68 -16.51
CA ASN A 15 5.13 -7.71 -15.20
C ASN A 15 5.74 -8.76 -14.27
N GLN A 16 6.08 -9.94 -14.80
CA GLN A 16 6.75 -10.98 -14.03
C GLN A 16 8.14 -10.51 -13.55
N SER A 17 8.95 -9.93 -14.43
CA SER A 17 10.26 -9.40 -14.06
C SER A 17 10.19 -8.30 -13.00
N LEU A 18 9.17 -7.44 -13.04
CA LEU A 18 8.93 -6.42 -12.00
C LEU A 18 8.56 -7.05 -10.65
N ALA A 19 7.68 -8.05 -10.66
CA ALA A 19 7.29 -8.78 -9.46
C ALA A 19 8.49 -9.52 -8.85
N ASP A 20 9.29 -10.20 -9.68
CA ASP A 20 10.51 -10.90 -9.25
C ASP A 20 11.55 -9.91 -8.69
N SER A 21 11.70 -8.75 -9.31
CA SER A 21 12.60 -7.69 -8.82
C SER A 21 12.16 -7.15 -7.45
N TRP A 22 10.86 -6.94 -7.26
CA TRP A 22 10.30 -6.54 -5.96
C TRP A 22 10.54 -7.62 -4.90
N ALA A 23 10.26 -8.88 -5.20
CA ALA A 23 10.50 -9.99 -4.29
C ALA A 23 11.98 -10.14 -3.93
N SER A 24 12.86 -9.99 -4.92
CA SER A 24 14.30 -10.03 -4.72
C SER A 24 14.79 -8.93 -3.79
N THR A 25 14.18 -7.75 -3.84
CA THR A 25 14.62 -6.61 -3.01
C THR A 25 14.11 -6.70 -1.58
N PHE A 26 12.85 -7.10 -1.39
CA PHE A 26 12.19 -6.98 -0.08
C PHE A 26 12.01 -8.32 0.66
N ALA A 27 11.90 -9.43 -0.07
CA ALA A 27 11.54 -10.74 0.46
C ALA A 27 12.66 -11.80 0.35
N GLN A 28 13.88 -11.38 0.02
CA GLN A 28 15.07 -12.25 0.09
C GLN A 28 15.52 -12.49 1.54
N PRO A 29 16.32 -13.56 1.78
CA PRO A 29 17.01 -13.76 3.05
C PRO A 29 17.85 -12.53 3.43
N GLY A 30 17.67 -12.01 4.65
CA GLY A 30 18.27 -10.75 5.10
C GLY A 30 17.58 -9.48 4.60
N GLY A 31 16.52 -9.61 3.80
CA GLY A 31 15.66 -8.53 3.33
C GLY A 31 14.77 -7.94 4.42
N LEU A 32 13.96 -6.95 4.04
CA LEU A 32 13.08 -6.23 4.98
C LEU A 32 12.08 -7.17 5.65
N PHE A 33 11.42 -8.04 4.87
CA PHE A 33 10.39 -8.92 5.42
C PHE A 33 10.99 -10.04 6.26
N ASP A 34 12.11 -10.61 5.84
CA ASP A 34 12.81 -11.70 6.54
C ASP A 34 13.29 -11.27 7.94
N LYS A 35 13.73 -10.01 8.07
CA LYS A 35 14.13 -9.43 9.38
C LYS A 35 12.96 -9.18 10.33
N ASN A 36 11.74 -9.04 9.81
CA ASN A 36 10.59 -8.55 10.56
C ASN A 36 9.51 -9.61 10.79
N PHE A 37 9.49 -10.68 10.00
CA PHE A 37 8.50 -11.74 9.99
C PHE A 37 9.22 -13.09 9.94
N SER A 38 8.77 -14.06 10.73
CA SER A 38 9.40 -15.38 10.78
C SER A 38 8.94 -16.31 9.67
N LEU A 39 7.77 -16.05 9.06
CA LEU A 39 7.23 -16.85 7.98
C LEU A 39 6.91 -15.96 6.78
N LEU A 40 7.52 -16.28 5.64
CA LEU A 40 7.35 -15.57 4.38
C LEU A 40 6.81 -16.51 3.30
N GLY A 41 5.94 -15.99 2.44
CA GLY A 41 5.32 -16.73 1.35
C GLY A 41 4.19 -17.65 1.79
N THR A 42 3.75 -18.51 0.86
CA THR A 42 2.60 -19.41 1.03
C THR A 42 2.97 -20.77 1.65
N GLY A 43 4.23 -20.99 2.05
CA GLY A 43 4.71 -22.25 2.65
C GLY A 43 4.82 -23.44 1.68
N ASP A 44 3.96 -23.54 0.67
CA ASP A 44 3.80 -24.75 -0.17
C ASP A 44 4.46 -24.68 -1.55
N SER A 45 4.94 -23.50 -1.95
CA SER A 45 5.53 -23.30 -3.29
C SER A 45 6.79 -22.47 -3.14
N GLY A 46 7.94 -22.97 -3.62
CA GLY A 46 9.24 -22.30 -3.54
C GLY A 46 9.31 -20.89 -4.16
N SER A 47 8.20 -20.36 -4.69
CA SER A 47 8.02 -18.97 -5.06
C SER A 47 7.41 -18.17 -3.91
N VAL A 48 8.15 -17.16 -3.45
CA VAL A 48 7.72 -16.23 -2.39
C VAL A 48 6.48 -15.41 -2.78
N LEU A 49 6.28 -15.20 -4.08
CA LEU A 49 5.11 -14.52 -4.65
C LEU A 49 4.11 -15.50 -5.24
N MET A 50 2.83 -15.31 -4.91
CA MET A 50 1.70 -15.97 -5.55
C MET A 50 1.19 -15.13 -6.72
N LYS A 51 1.15 -15.70 -7.91
CA LYS A 51 0.59 -15.04 -9.09
C LYS A 51 -0.92 -15.30 -9.17
N GLU A 52 -1.72 -14.26 -8.92
CA GLU A 52 -3.19 -14.35 -9.01
C GLU A 52 -3.69 -14.03 -10.42
N ALA A 53 -3.07 -13.05 -11.10
CA ALA A 53 -3.40 -12.68 -12.47
C ALA A 53 -2.14 -12.27 -13.27
N GLY A 54 -2.30 -11.95 -14.56
CA GLY A 54 -1.19 -11.48 -15.40
C GLY A 54 -0.56 -10.16 -14.94
N ASN A 55 -1.22 -9.43 -14.05
CA ASN A 55 -0.81 -8.15 -13.51
C ASN A 55 -1.10 -8.01 -12.00
N CYS A 56 -1.50 -9.07 -11.32
CA CYS A 56 -1.72 -9.09 -9.87
C CYS A 56 -0.87 -10.19 -9.24
N TYR A 57 -0.03 -9.79 -8.29
CA TYR A 57 0.84 -10.69 -7.52
C TYR A 57 0.60 -10.45 -6.03
N LYS A 58 0.52 -11.51 -5.24
CA LYS A 58 0.28 -11.47 -3.80
C LYS A 58 1.47 -12.05 -3.06
N PHE A 59 1.82 -11.41 -1.96
CA PHE A 59 2.85 -11.83 -1.03
C PHE A 59 2.23 -11.95 0.36
N TYR A 60 2.54 -13.03 1.06
CA TYR A 60 2.08 -13.27 2.41
C TYR A 60 3.26 -13.29 3.36
N ALA A 61 3.11 -12.71 4.54
CA ALA A 61 4.07 -12.84 5.63
C ALA A 61 3.34 -12.94 6.97
N SER A 62 3.90 -13.67 7.93
CA SER A 62 3.34 -13.81 9.27
C SER A 62 4.43 -14.06 10.32
N GLY A 63 4.01 -14.19 11.59
CA GLY A 63 4.92 -14.46 12.69
C GLY A 63 5.58 -13.24 13.33
N ARG A 64 5.00 -12.05 13.12
CA ARG A 64 5.34 -10.84 13.87
C ARG A 64 4.38 -10.67 15.04
N ARG A 65 4.90 -10.32 16.22
CA ARG A 65 4.08 -10.07 17.41
C ARG A 65 3.03 -8.99 17.13
N HIS A 66 1.78 -9.22 17.54
CA HIS A 66 0.61 -8.33 17.34
C HIS A 66 0.06 -8.21 15.90
N VAL A 67 0.74 -8.79 14.90
CA VAL A 67 0.30 -8.86 13.51
C VAL A 67 0.07 -10.31 13.15
N GLN A 68 -1.20 -10.70 12.99
CA GLN A 68 -1.58 -12.06 12.59
C GLN A 68 -1.01 -12.41 11.20
N GLY A 69 -1.02 -11.45 10.28
CA GLY A 69 -0.45 -11.62 8.95
C GLY A 69 -0.35 -10.30 8.20
N LEU A 70 0.44 -10.30 7.14
CA LEU A 70 0.61 -9.22 6.19
C LEU A 70 0.36 -9.77 4.78
N LEU A 71 -0.54 -9.11 4.05
CA LEU A 71 -0.75 -9.34 2.63
C LEU A 71 -0.24 -8.12 1.85
N ALA A 72 0.77 -8.31 1.01
CA ALA A 72 1.16 -7.30 0.02
C ALA A 72 0.61 -7.68 -1.35
N THR A 73 -0.24 -6.82 -1.92
CA THR A 73 -0.82 -7.00 -3.25
C THR A 73 -0.16 -6.03 -4.22
N LEU A 74 0.61 -6.57 -5.17
CA LEU A 74 1.22 -5.83 -6.27
C LEU A 74 0.24 -5.80 -7.44
N GLN A 75 -0.43 -4.66 -7.60
CA GLN A 75 -1.30 -4.39 -8.73
C GLN A 75 -0.52 -3.63 -9.81
N LEU A 76 -0.01 -4.37 -10.78
CA LEU A 76 0.72 -3.82 -11.91
C LEU A 76 -0.23 -3.37 -13.02
N LYS A 77 0.23 -2.46 -13.88
CA LYS A 77 -0.49 -2.10 -15.10
C LYS A 77 -0.68 -3.35 -15.98
N ALA A 78 -1.84 -3.45 -16.61
CA ALA A 78 -2.16 -4.53 -17.54
C ALA A 78 -1.43 -4.33 -18.88
N ARG A 79 -0.09 -4.45 -18.87
CA ARG A 79 0.79 -4.26 -20.04
C ARG A 79 0.52 -5.27 -21.16
N GLN A 80 -0.03 -6.43 -20.78
CA GLN A 80 -0.43 -7.51 -21.68
C GLN A 80 -1.69 -7.18 -22.50
N ASP A 81 -2.47 -6.17 -22.10
CA ASP A 81 -3.72 -5.81 -22.78
C ASP A 81 -3.54 -4.52 -23.60
N LEU A 82 -3.90 -4.60 -24.89
CA LEU A 82 -3.82 -3.48 -25.84
C LEU A 82 -4.88 -2.41 -25.55
N LEU A 83 -6.08 -2.80 -25.12
CA LEU A 83 -7.14 -1.86 -24.75
C LEU A 83 -6.73 -1.05 -23.53
N SER A 84 -6.20 -1.74 -22.52
CA SER A 84 -5.59 -1.10 -21.35
C SER A 84 -4.43 -0.17 -21.71
N ARG A 85 -3.61 -0.47 -22.74
CA ARG A 85 -2.57 0.46 -23.22
C ARG A 85 -3.16 1.73 -23.84
N PHE A 86 -4.21 1.59 -24.66
CA PHE A 86 -4.89 2.74 -25.25
C PHE A 86 -5.54 3.60 -24.17
N TRP A 87 -6.19 2.97 -23.19
CA TRP A 87 -6.77 3.67 -22.04
C TRP A 87 -5.70 4.38 -21.19
N ASN A 88 -4.52 3.76 -21.02
CA ASN A 88 -3.40 4.38 -20.31
C ASN A 88 -2.85 5.64 -21.00
N LEU A 89 -3.06 5.84 -22.30
CA LEU A 89 -2.72 7.09 -22.98
C LEU A 89 -3.66 8.24 -22.56
N VAL A 90 -4.91 7.91 -22.22
CA VAL A 90 -5.94 8.87 -21.80
C VAL A 90 -5.91 9.10 -20.29
N ASN A 91 -5.71 8.04 -19.51
CA ASN A 91 -5.61 8.08 -18.06
C ASN A 91 -4.42 7.23 -17.60
N PRO A 92 -3.27 7.84 -17.28
CA PRO A 92 -2.07 7.10 -16.91
C PRO A 92 -2.31 6.28 -15.65
N GLY A 93 -2.40 4.96 -15.79
CA GLY A 93 -2.36 4.03 -14.67
C GLY A 93 -0.99 4.05 -14.00
N GLU A 94 -0.92 3.69 -12.73
CA GLU A 94 0.31 3.54 -11.95
C GLU A 94 0.42 2.09 -11.47
N ASP A 95 1.65 1.59 -11.29
CA ASP A 95 1.83 0.32 -10.59
C ASP A 95 1.67 0.58 -9.09
N LEU A 96 0.86 -0.23 -8.39
CA LEU A 96 0.52 -0.03 -6.99
C LEU A 96 0.91 -1.23 -6.17
N VAL A 97 1.37 -0.97 -4.95
CA VAL A 97 1.59 -2.00 -3.94
C VAL A 97 0.73 -1.64 -2.74
N THR A 98 -0.21 -2.50 -2.41
CA THR A 98 -1.10 -2.36 -1.26
C THR A 98 -0.62 -3.30 -0.17
N PHE A 99 -0.36 -2.76 1.02
CA PHE A 99 -0.01 -3.56 2.20
C PHE A 99 -1.20 -3.60 3.14
N GLU A 100 -1.64 -4.81 3.48
CA GLU A 100 -2.76 -5.06 4.40
C GLU A 100 -2.20 -5.87 5.57
N ALA A 101 -2.12 -5.23 6.74
CA ALA A 101 -1.68 -5.87 7.97
C ALA A 101 -2.91 -6.25 8.81
N PHE A 102 -3.08 -7.54 9.07
CA PHE A 102 -4.12 -8.08 9.93
C PHE A 102 -3.64 -8.05 11.38
N MET A 103 -4.23 -7.18 12.19
CA MET A 103 -3.89 -7.04 13.61
C MET A 103 -4.66 -8.06 14.43
N THR A 104 -4.05 -8.55 15.52
CA THR A 104 -4.75 -9.43 16.47
C THR A 104 -5.81 -8.63 17.26
N GLU A 105 -6.99 -9.19 17.52
CA GLU A 105 -8.10 -8.49 18.21
C GLU A 105 -7.71 -7.89 19.59
N ALA A 106 -6.85 -8.58 20.34
CA ALA A 106 -6.37 -8.08 21.63
C ALA A 106 -5.27 -7.00 21.52
N ALA A 107 -4.78 -6.70 20.30
CA ALA A 107 -3.66 -5.80 20.10
C ALA A 107 -4.06 -4.34 19.90
N MET A 108 -5.28 -4.07 19.41
CA MET A 108 -5.71 -2.70 19.10
C MET A 108 -7.17 -2.46 19.51
N PRO A 109 -7.48 -1.37 20.23
CA PRO A 109 -8.86 -1.00 20.49
C PRO A 109 -9.57 -0.62 19.17
N PRO A 110 -10.90 -0.74 19.08
CA PRO A 110 -11.66 -0.30 17.92
C PRO A 110 -11.38 1.17 17.65
N MET A 111 -10.93 1.48 16.43
CA MET A 111 -10.67 2.85 15.99
C MET A 111 -10.83 2.96 14.47
N VAL A 112 -11.16 4.17 14.01
CA VAL A 112 -11.22 4.49 12.58
C VAL A 112 -10.32 5.68 12.28
N LEU A 113 -9.31 5.47 11.44
CA LEU A 113 -8.36 6.48 10.99
C LEU A 113 -8.10 6.28 9.49
N ALA A 114 -8.05 7.36 8.72
CA ALA A 114 -7.60 7.36 7.34
C ALA A 114 -6.76 8.61 7.06
N VAL A 115 -5.62 8.43 6.40
CA VAL A 115 -4.72 9.51 5.98
C VAL A 115 -4.47 9.35 4.49
N GLY A 116 -4.68 10.39 3.68
CA GLY A 116 -4.43 10.27 2.26
C GLY A 116 -4.68 11.54 1.47
N THR A 117 -4.47 11.45 0.16
CA THR A 117 -4.77 12.58 -0.74
C THR A 117 -6.26 12.92 -0.71
N PRO A 118 -6.66 14.18 -0.99
CA PRO A 118 -8.07 14.56 -1.01
C PRO A 118 -8.91 13.68 -1.94
N ARG A 119 -8.33 13.24 -3.07
CA ARG A 119 -8.97 12.32 -4.01
C ARG A 119 -9.14 10.92 -3.40
N ALA A 120 -8.11 10.39 -2.74
CA ALA A 120 -8.18 9.08 -2.10
C ALA A 120 -9.16 9.06 -0.93
N ILE A 121 -9.18 10.10 -0.08
CA ILE A 121 -10.14 10.21 1.03
C ILE A 121 -11.59 10.24 0.53
N ARG A 122 -11.87 10.93 -0.58
CA ARG A 122 -13.22 10.92 -1.18
C ARG A 122 -13.61 9.52 -1.67
N ALA A 123 -12.68 8.80 -2.32
CA ALA A 123 -12.92 7.42 -2.72
C ALA A 123 -13.18 6.52 -1.50
N LEU A 124 -12.34 6.62 -0.46
CA LEU A 124 -12.51 5.86 0.78
C LEU A 124 -13.86 6.11 1.44
N LYS A 125 -14.35 7.35 1.48
CA LYS A 125 -15.69 7.65 2.02
C LYS A 125 -16.83 7.04 1.19
N ASN A 126 -16.65 6.85 -0.10
CA ASN A 126 -17.66 6.24 -0.94
C ASN A 126 -17.62 4.70 -0.83
N ASP A 127 -16.43 4.13 -0.72
CA ASP A 127 -16.21 2.69 -0.70
C ASP A 127 -16.41 2.08 0.70
N GLN A 128 -16.20 2.88 1.75
CA GLN A 128 -16.18 2.43 3.14
C GLN A 128 -17.11 3.26 4.05
N VAL A 129 -18.16 2.60 4.53
CA VAL A 129 -19.24 3.22 5.33
C VAL A 129 -18.75 3.68 6.71
N ASP A 130 -17.84 2.95 7.32
CA ASP A 130 -17.20 3.28 8.59
C ASP A 130 -16.41 4.60 8.51
N VAL A 131 -15.59 4.77 7.46
CA VAL A 131 -14.86 6.01 7.20
C VAL A 131 -15.84 7.17 7.00
N ALA A 132 -16.93 6.95 6.25
CA ALA A 132 -17.94 7.98 6.03
C ALA A 132 -18.68 8.39 7.32
N THR A 133 -18.96 7.42 8.19
CA THR A 133 -19.84 7.58 9.36
C THR A 133 -19.08 8.08 10.59
N TYR A 134 -17.91 7.53 10.86
CA TYR A 134 -17.20 7.73 12.14
C TYR A 134 -16.05 8.73 12.07
N THR A 135 -15.60 9.14 10.88
CA THR A 135 -14.42 10.02 10.77
C THR A 135 -14.77 11.48 10.46
N LYS A 136 -14.03 12.38 11.10
CA LYS A 136 -14.03 13.83 10.81
C LYS A 136 -12.64 14.27 10.38
N ARG A 137 -12.59 15.34 9.57
CA ARG A 137 -11.32 15.91 9.13
C ARG A 137 -10.62 16.55 10.31
N ILE A 138 -9.38 16.13 10.57
CA ILE A 138 -8.54 16.67 11.63
C ILE A 138 -7.41 17.47 11.01
N THR A 139 -7.08 18.59 11.65
CA THR A 139 -5.85 19.33 11.36
C THR A 139 -4.85 19.01 12.46
N PRO A 140 -3.65 18.51 12.12
CA PRO A 140 -2.69 18.13 13.15
C PRO A 140 -2.17 19.39 13.86
N PRO A 141 -1.90 19.32 15.18
CA PRO A 141 -1.34 20.46 15.91
C PRO A 141 0.02 20.85 15.33
N LYS A 142 0.20 22.13 14.96
CA LYS A 142 1.44 22.62 14.35
C LYS A 142 2.66 22.47 15.26
N ASP A 143 2.45 22.53 16.58
CA ASP A 143 3.52 22.38 17.57
C ASP A 143 4.13 20.97 17.57
N LEU A 144 3.31 19.96 17.32
CA LEU A 144 3.72 18.55 17.28
C LEU A 144 4.08 18.08 15.86
N PHE A 145 3.50 18.70 14.83
CA PHE A 145 3.66 18.31 13.42
C PHE A 145 3.93 19.53 12.52
N PRO A 146 5.06 20.24 12.71
CA PRO A 146 5.35 21.47 11.98
C PRO A 146 5.55 21.23 10.48
N SER A 147 6.04 20.04 10.10
CA SER A 147 6.37 19.66 8.73
C SER A 147 5.25 18.85 8.05
N TRP A 148 4.03 18.82 8.56
CA TRP A 148 2.97 18.02 7.92
C TRP A 148 2.47 18.65 6.61
N PRO A 149 2.39 17.90 5.50
CA PRO A 149 1.94 18.43 4.21
C PRO A 149 0.41 18.53 4.13
N VAL A 150 -0.18 19.51 4.83
CA VAL A 150 -1.65 19.70 4.94
C VAL A 150 -2.35 19.84 3.58
N ASP A 151 -1.69 20.45 2.59
CA ASP A 151 -2.24 20.66 1.24
C ASP A 151 -2.39 19.35 0.44
N ARG A 152 -1.59 18.33 0.80
CA ARG A 152 -1.51 17.07 0.07
C ARG A 152 -2.14 15.91 0.83
N LEU A 153 -1.97 15.84 2.14
CA LEU A 153 -2.45 14.73 2.98
C LEU A 153 -3.49 15.23 3.98
N HIS A 154 -4.72 14.77 3.78
CA HIS A 154 -5.82 14.98 4.71
C HIS A 154 -5.87 13.83 5.71
N ILE A 155 -6.15 14.18 6.96
CA ILE A 155 -6.33 13.23 8.06
C ILE A 155 -7.82 13.19 8.39
N MET A 156 -8.35 11.98 8.47
CA MET A 156 -9.71 11.65 8.86
C MET A 156 -9.64 10.70 10.04
N ALA A 157 -10.16 11.07 11.21
CA ALA A 157 -10.20 10.15 12.34
C ALA A 157 -11.45 10.39 13.19
N GLU A 158 -11.76 9.43 14.05
CA GLU A 158 -12.80 9.57 15.07
C GLU A 158 -12.43 10.64 16.11
N HIS A 159 -11.19 10.60 16.60
CA HIS A 159 -10.66 11.53 17.59
C HIS A 159 -9.34 12.15 17.15
N SER A 160 -9.11 13.42 17.51
CA SER A 160 -7.87 14.14 17.20
C SER A 160 -6.63 13.55 17.87
N THR A 161 -6.80 12.89 19.01
CA THR A 161 -5.72 12.26 19.79
C THR A 161 -5.14 11.03 19.12
N LEU A 162 -5.97 10.24 18.40
CA LEU A 162 -5.54 9.01 17.72
C LEU A 162 -4.39 9.26 16.74
N PHE A 163 -4.50 10.34 15.96
CA PHE A 163 -3.44 10.71 15.03
C PHE A 163 -2.14 11.06 15.77
N THR A 164 -2.23 11.84 16.85
CA THR A 164 -1.04 12.27 17.60
C THR A 164 -0.34 11.11 18.30
N GLU A 165 -1.09 10.11 18.77
CA GLU A 165 -0.54 8.91 19.41
C GLU A 165 0.14 7.99 18.40
N LEU A 166 -0.49 7.75 17.24
CA LEU A 166 0.03 6.83 16.22
C LEU A 166 1.18 7.42 15.41
N PHE A 167 1.17 8.74 15.15
CA PHE A 167 2.19 9.42 14.35
C PHE A 167 3.18 10.22 15.21
N GLY A 168 3.18 10.00 16.53
CA GLY A 168 4.11 10.67 17.46
C GLY A 168 5.58 10.30 17.24
N GLU A 169 5.88 9.20 16.55
CA GLU A 169 7.26 8.79 16.31
C GLU A 169 7.98 9.75 15.32
N PRO A 170 9.12 10.36 15.70
CA PRO A 170 9.78 11.38 14.89
C PRO A 170 10.29 10.83 13.54
N LYS A 171 10.63 9.54 13.47
CA LYS A 171 11.02 8.88 12.20
C LYS A 171 9.87 8.83 11.19
N LEU A 172 8.65 8.56 11.66
CA LEU A 172 7.46 8.54 10.80
C LEU A 172 7.13 9.95 10.31
N GLN A 173 7.26 10.95 11.18
CA GLN A 173 7.06 12.35 10.80
C GLN A 173 8.06 12.80 9.73
N GLN A 174 9.33 12.43 9.87
CA GLN A 174 10.35 12.74 8.86
C GLN A 174 10.04 12.06 7.53
N ALA A 175 9.61 10.78 7.54
CA ALA A 175 9.28 10.03 6.34
C ALA A 175 8.08 10.63 5.56
N LEU A 176 7.12 11.20 6.28
CA LEU A 176 5.88 11.79 5.73
C LEU A 176 5.96 13.31 5.50
N SER A 177 7.08 13.94 5.84
CA SER A 177 7.31 15.35 5.56
C SER A 177 7.34 15.64 4.05
N PRO A 178 7.04 16.88 3.58
CA PRO A 178 7.03 17.24 2.17
C PRO A 178 8.36 17.01 1.45
N GLU A 179 9.47 17.12 2.18
CA GLU A 179 10.83 16.84 1.70
C GLU A 179 11.21 15.36 1.86
N GLY A 180 10.40 14.59 2.57
CA GLY A 180 10.60 13.17 2.79
C GLY A 180 10.43 12.34 1.52
N PRO A 181 11.16 11.22 1.39
CA PRO A 181 11.12 10.37 0.20
C PRO A 181 9.76 9.69 -0.04
N HIS A 182 8.92 9.57 0.99
CA HIS A 182 7.72 8.70 0.95
C HIS A 182 6.39 9.45 0.88
N ALA A 183 6.33 10.72 1.30
CA ALA A 183 5.11 11.54 1.23
C ALA A 183 4.59 11.71 -0.22
N LYS A 184 5.50 11.67 -1.20
CA LYS A 184 5.17 11.77 -2.62
C LYS A 184 4.62 10.49 -3.24
N VAL A 185 4.87 9.34 -2.61
CA VAL A 185 4.52 8.01 -3.13
C VAL A 185 3.28 7.45 -2.44
N LEU A 186 3.05 7.80 -1.17
CA LEU A 186 1.88 7.36 -0.41
C LEU A 186 0.59 7.95 -1.01
N LYS A 187 -0.33 7.07 -1.41
CA LYS A 187 -1.68 7.46 -1.86
C LYS A 187 -2.64 7.65 -0.70
N TYR A 188 -2.73 6.63 0.15
CA TYR A 188 -3.52 6.61 1.37
C TYR A 188 -3.01 5.53 2.33
N LEU A 189 -3.40 5.68 3.60
CA LEU A 189 -3.28 4.77 4.71
C LEU A 189 -4.66 4.74 5.39
N ARG A 190 -5.15 3.56 5.73
CA ARG A 190 -6.40 3.34 6.45
C ARG A 190 -6.18 2.20 7.44
#